data_AF-A0A496YA26-F1
#
_entry.id   AF-A0A496YA26-F1
#
_cell.length_a   1.000
_cell.length_b   1.000
_cell.length_c   1.000
_cell.angle_alpha   90.00
_cell.angle_beta   90.00
_cell.angle_gamma   90.00
#
_symmetry.space_group_name_H-M   'P 1'
#
loop_
_entity.id
_entity.type
_entity.pdbx_description
1 polymer ?
#
loop_
_entity_poly.entity_id
_entity_poly.type
_entity_poly.pdbx_seq_one_letter_code
_entity_poly.pdbx_strand_id
1 'polypeptide(L)'
;MLLKSRYISIPFDEKKLKERNRALSILQKMSNFLASSSDIGVLLKGALSIILQRFNLEAGRIYLMEPDNEHLYLGDPLEEKNRNEPIP
;
A
#
# COMPACT_ATOMS: atom_id res chain seq x y z
N MET A 1 37.50 -10.57 -42.77
CA MET A 1 36.02 -10.54 -42.57
C MET A 1 35.68 -11.61 -41.54
N LEU A 2 35.32 -11.24 -40.31
CA LEU A 2 34.85 -12.18 -39.27
C LEU A 2 33.68 -11.53 -38.50
N LEU A 3 32.66 -12.33 -38.22
CA LEU A 3 31.25 -11.95 -38.07
C LEU A 3 30.92 -11.03 -36.88
N LYS A 4 30.08 -10.01 -37.13
CA LYS A 4 29.31 -9.26 -36.12
C LYS A 4 28.36 -10.22 -35.39
N SER A 5 28.66 -10.58 -34.15
CA SER A 5 27.69 -11.20 -33.23
C SER A 5 26.61 -10.16 -32.89
N ARG A 6 25.50 -10.20 -33.62
CA ARG A 6 24.44 -9.17 -33.61
C ARG A 6 23.25 -9.52 -32.70
N TYR A 7 23.42 -10.44 -31.76
CA TYR A 7 22.35 -10.86 -30.85
C TYR A 7 22.91 -11.12 -29.45
N ILE A 8 22.32 -10.45 -28.46
CA ILE A 8 22.53 -10.70 -27.05
C ILE A 8 21.32 -11.49 -26.58
N SER A 9 21.51 -12.77 -26.25
CA SER A 9 20.48 -13.60 -25.64
C SER A 9 20.50 -13.36 -24.13
N ILE A 10 19.47 -12.72 -23.62
CA ILE A 10 19.30 -12.51 -22.18
C ILE A 10 18.47 -13.68 -21.64
N PRO A 11 18.88 -14.34 -20.55
CA PRO A 11 18.06 -15.38 -19.92
C PRO A 11 16.68 -14.81 -19.54
N PHE A 12 15.64 -15.35 -20.18
CA PHE A 12 14.25 -14.94 -19.98
C PHE A 12 13.59 -15.89 -18.97
N ASP A 13 13.26 -15.36 -17.80
CA ASP A 13 12.50 -16.07 -16.78
C ASP A 13 11.09 -15.49 -16.69
N GLU A 14 10.13 -16.21 -17.27
CA GLU A 14 8.72 -15.81 -17.32
C GLU A 14 8.10 -15.71 -15.92
N LYS A 15 8.49 -16.58 -14.98
CA LYS A 15 7.98 -16.54 -13.59
C LYS A 15 8.47 -15.28 -12.89
N LYS A 16 9.76 -14.99 -12.97
CA LYS A 16 10.36 -13.78 -12.37
C LYS A 16 9.77 -12.51 -12.98
N LEU A 17 9.50 -12.49 -14.28
CA LEU A 17 8.85 -11.36 -14.94
C LEU A 17 7.39 -11.19 -14.47
N LYS A 18 6.62 -12.27 -14.37
CA LYS A 18 5.24 -12.27 -13.84
C LYS A 18 5.19 -11.83 -12.38
N GLU A 19 6.11 -12.29 -11.54
CA GLU A 19 6.20 -11.92 -10.13
C GLU A 19 6.56 -10.44 -9.95
N ARG A 20 7.55 -9.95 -10.71
CA ARG A 20 7.93 -8.52 -10.71
C ARG A 20 6.78 -7.65 -11.19
N ASN A 21 6.10 -8.05 -12.26
CA ASN A 21 4.92 -7.34 -12.76
C ASN A 21 3.83 -7.25 -11.70
N ARG A 22 3.63 -8.33 -10.91
CA ARG A 22 2.63 -8.34 -9.84
C ARG A 22 3.01 -7.42 -8.68
N ALA A 23 4.26 -7.45 -8.23
CA ALA A 23 4.75 -6.54 -7.18
C ALA A 23 4.66 -5.06 -7.60
N LEU A 24 5.11 -4.74 -8.82
CA LEU A 24 5.03 -3.40 -9.38
C LEU A 24 3.58 -2.92 -9.57
N SER A 25 2.69 -3.81 -10.00
CA SER A 25 1.26 -3.48 -10.16
C SER A 25 0.63 -3.02 -8.86
N ILE A 26 1.00 -3.60 -7.72
CA ILE A 26 0.46 -3.20 -6.41
C ILE A 26 1.02 -1.87 -5.97
N LEU A 27 2.33 -1.64 -6.15
CA LEU A 27 2.94 -0.36 -5.84
C LEU A 27 2.31 0.77 -6.67
N GLN A 28 2.04 0.54 -7.95
CA GLN A 28 1.34 1.48 -8.81
C GLN A 28 -0.10 1.71 -8.36
N LYS A 29 -0.85 0.63 -8.07
CA LYS A 29 -2.23 0.73 -7.57
C LYS A 29 -2.30 1.53 -6.27
N MET A 30 -1.39 1.25 -5.34
CA MET A 30 -1.28 1.98 -4.06
C MET A 30 -0.92 3.45 -4.30
N SER A 31 0.10 3.74 -5.10
CA SER A 31 0.54 5.11 -5.37
C SER A 31 -0.57 5.95 -6.00
N ASN A 32 -1.29 5.41 -6.99
CA ASN A 32 -2.38 6.10 -7.65
C ASN A 32 -3.53 6.37 -6.66
N PHE A 33 -3.88 5.36 -5.85
CA PHE A 33 -4.93 5.49 -4.86
C PHE A 33 -4.62 6.56 -3.80
N LEU A 34 -3.41 6.53 -3.24
CA LEU A 34 -2.95 7.50 -2.26
C LEU A 34 -2.93 8.92 -2.84
N ALA A 35 -2.46 9.09 -4.07
CA ALA A 35 -2.41 10.39 -4.74
C ALA A 35 -3.79 10.99 -5.05
N SER A 36 -4.83 10.15 -5.21
CA SER A 36 -6.19 10.60 -5.53
C SER A 36 -7.07 10.86 -4.31
N SER A 37 -6.64 10.47 -3.10
CA SER A 37 -7.47 10.54 -1.90
C SER A 37 -7.31 11.88 -1.20
N SER A 38 -8.40 12.63 -1.02
CA SER A 38 -8.43 13.90 -0.29
C SER A 38 -8.86 13.77 1.18
N ASP A 39 -9.38 12.61 1.56
CA ASP A 39 -9.86 12.31 2.91
C ASP A 39 -8.96 11.25 3.55
N ILE A 40 -8.42 11.56 4.74
CA ILE A 40 -7.45 10.70 5.42
C ILE A 40 -8.07 9.36 5.82
N GLY A 41 -9.35 9.35 6.19
CA GLY A 41 -10.05 8.14 6.56
C GLY A 41 -10.28 7.21 5.36
N VAL A 42 -10.68 7.79 4.23
CA VAL A 42 -10.79 7.07 2.94
C VAL A 42 -9.42 6.53 2.52
N LEU A 43 -8.37 7.32 2.67
CA LEU A 43 -7.00 6.94 2.36
C LEU A 43 -6.55 5.74 3.18
N LEU A 44 -6.69 5.79 4.51
CA LEU A 44 -6.27 4.71 5.40
C LEU A 44 -7.06 3.42 5.14
N LYS A 45 -8.38 3.51 4.98
CA LYS A 45 -9.24 2.35 4.72
C LYS A 45 -8.94 1.69 3.37
N GLY A 46 -8.75 2.49 2.32
CA GLY A 46 -8.45 1.95 1.00
C GLY A 46 -7.03 1.36 0.91
N ALA A 47 -6.05 1.99 1.56
CA ALA A 47 -4.70 1.44 1.66
C ALA A 47 -4.70 0.08 2.40
N LEU A 48 -5.41 -0.02 3.52
CA LEU A 48 -5.59 -1.28 4.25
C LEU A 48 -6.22 -2.36 3.37
N SER A 49 -7.29 -2.02 2.63
CA SER A 49 -7.96 -2.96 1.72
C SER A 49 -7.04 -3.50 0.63
N ILE A 50 -6.20 -2.66 0.02
CA ILE A 50 -5.22 -3.09 -1.00
C ILE A 50 -4.21 -4.10 -0.40
N ILE A 51 -3.74 -3.85 0.82
CA ILE A 51 -2.80 -4.74 1.51
C ILE A 51 -3.47 -6.07 1.86
N LEU A 52 -4.65 -6.04 2.49
CA LEU A 52 -5.38 -7.25 2.85
C LEU A 52 -5.66 -8.12 1.63
N GLN A 53 -6.11 -7.53 0.52
CA GLN A 53 -6.34 -8.23 -0.74
C GLN A 53 -5.06 -8.86 -1.30
N ARG A 54 -3.92 -8.16 -1.20
CA ARG A 54 -2.64 -8.68 -1.69
C ARG A 54 -2.18 -9.88 -0.89
N PHE A 55 -2.22 -9.80 0.43
CA PHE A 55 -1.72 -10.86 1.31
C PHE A 55 -2.76 -11.94 1.63
N ASN A 56 -3.97 -11.82 1.06
CA ASN A 56 -5.08 -12.74 1.27
C ASN A 56 -5.42 -12.88 2.77
N LEU A 57 -5.42 -11.74 3.47
CA LEU A 57 -5.73 -11.63 4.89
C LEU A 57 -7.22 -11.31 5.06
N GLU A 58 -7.84 -11.93 6.06
CA GLU A 58 -9.27 -11.78 6.33
C GLU A 58 -9.61 -10.46 7.01
N ALA A 59 -8.69 -9.93 7.83
CA ALA A 59 -8.89 -8.71 8.58
C ALA A 59 -7.57 -7.99 8.86
N GLY A 60 -7.66 -6.69 9.10
CA GLY A 60 -6.58 -5.85 9.58
C GLY A 60 -7.13 -4.60 10.26
N ARG A 61 -6.29 -3.94 11.05
CA ARG A 61 -6.61 -2.69 11.73
C ARG A 61 -5.43 -1.74 11.60
N ILE A 62 -5.73 -0.45 11.52
CA ILE A 62 -4.71 0.62 11.55
C ILE A 62 -4.72 1.21 12.95
N TYR A 63 -3.54 1.32 13.54
CA TYR A 63 -3.34 1.97 14.83
C TYR A 63 -2.52 3.23 14.62
N LEU A 64 -2.97 4.34 15.20
CA LEU A 64 -2.25 5.60 15.24
C LEU A 64 -1.60 5.72 16.62
N MET A 65 -0.31 5.98 16.63
CA MET A 65 0.44 6.18 17.87
C MET A 65 0.44 7.66 18.24
N GLU A 66 0.17 7.95 19.51
CA GLU A 66 0.33 9.30 20.05
C GLU A 66 1.81 9.69 20.12
N PRO A 67 2.12 11.00 20.17
CA PRO A 67 3.48 11.49 20.34
C PRO A 67 4.18 10.97 21.61
N ASP A 68 3.41 10.57 22.62
CA ASP A 68 3.92 9.97 23.85
C ASP A 68 4.53 8.57 23.65
N ASN A 69 4.23 7.91 22.52
CA ASN A 69 4.60 6.52 22.20
C ASN A 69 4.06 5.47 23.18
N GLU A 70 3.11 5.82 24.03
CA GLU A 70 2.52 4.92 25.02
C GLU A 70 1.10 4.52 24.64
N HIS A 71 0.40 5.37 23.87
CA HIS A 71 -0.99 5.14 23.50
C HIS A 71 -1.17 4.87 22.01
N LEU A 72 -2.01 3.88 21.71
CA LEU A 72 -2.45 3.53 20.36
C LEU A 72 -3.96 3.70 20.24
N TYR A 73 -4.39 4.48 19.26
CA TYR A 73 -5.80 4.63 18.91
C TYR A 73 -6.13 3.87 17.63
N LEU A 74 -7.33 3.29 17.57
CA LEU A 74 -7.83 2.73 16.33
C LEU A 74 -8.02 3.87 15.34
N GLY A 75 -7.35 3.81 14.20
CA GLY A 75 -7.50 4.77 13.10
C GLY A 75 -8.83 4.57 12.36
N ASP A 76 -9.94 4.76 13.07
CA ASP A 76 -11.28 4.72 12.49
C ASP A 76 -11.68 6.13 12.00
N PRO A 77 -12.01 6.30 10.70
CA PRO A 77 -12.49 7.56 10.15
C PRO A 77 -13.72 8.15 10.85
N LEU A 78 -14.52 7.33 11.54
CA LEU A 78 -15.78 7.76 12.14
C LEU A 78 -15.63 8.50 13.47
N GLU A 79 -14.44 8.50 14.09
CA GLU A 79 -14.21 9.13 15.39
C GLU A 79 -13.56 10.51 15.32
N GLU A 80 -13.11 10.97 14.15
CA GLU A 80 -12.50 12.31 14.02
C GLU A 80 -13.46 13.47 14.37
N LYS A 81 -14.76 13.20 14.40
CA LYS A 81 -15.78 14.21 14.70
C LYS A 81 -15.88 14.60 16.18
N ASN A 82 -15.31 13.83 17.10
CA ASN A 82 -15.44 14.04 18.55
C ASN A 82 -14.18 14.63 19.22
N ARG A 83 -13.10 14.91 18.46
CA ARG A 83 -11.83 15.40 19.03
C ARG A 83 -11.82 16.86 19.53
N ASN A 84 -12.95 17.58 19.41
CA ASN A 84 -13.06 18.99 19.83
C ASN A 84 -13.95 19.22 21.06
N GLU A 85 -14.46 18.19 21.74
CA GLU A 85 -15.21 18.39 22.98
C GLU A 85 -14.29 18.20 24.20
N PRO A 86 -14.16 19.22 25.07
CA PRO A 86 -13.43 19.04 26.31
C PRO A 86 -14.17 18.04 27.19
N ILE A 87 -13.45 17.04 27.67
CA ILE A 87 -13.93 16.08 28.66
C ILE A 87 -14.25 16.85 29.96
N PRO A 88 -15.44 16.68 30.56
CA PRO A 88 -15.79 17.31 31.84
C PRO A 88 -14.97 16.78 33.02
#